data_AF-A0A2R5LPU3-F1
#
_entry.id   AF-A0A2R5LPU3-F1
#
_cell.length_a   1.000
_cell.length_b   1.000
_cell.length_c   1.000
_cell.angle_alpha   90.00
_cell.angle_beta   90.00
_cell.angle_gamma   90.00
#
_symmetry.space_group_name_H-M   'P 1'
#
loop_
_entity.id
_entity.type
_entity.pdbx_description
1 polymer ?
#
loop_
_entity_poly.entity_id
_entity_poly.type
_entity_poly.pdbx_seq_one_letter_code
_entity_poly.pdbx_strand_id
1 'polypeptide(L)'
;MAGSWSRVWLALLLCGPAVVLGKYYGKLIGDLQSNAHGVKGKVYAANSTTLQLVDFSYDGSASEAYFAAGTSQGSVFLSDENGG
;
A
#
# COMPACT_ATOMS: atom_id res chain seq x y z
N MET A 1 15.84 63.71 -0.57
CA MET A 1 14.67 62.95 -0.09
C MET A 1 14.81 61.50 -0.54
N ALA A 2 14.76 60.55 0.38
CA ALA A 2 14.83 59.12 0.09
C ALA A 2 13.49 58.61 -0.47
N GLY A 3 13.55 57.70 -1.45
CA GLY A 3 12.38 57.07 -2.06
C GLY A 3 12.70 55.64 -2.48
N SER A 4 12.67 54.75 -1.49
CA SER A 4 12.70 53.29 -1.62
C SER A 4 11.56 52.79 -2.52
N TRP A 5 11.87 52.16 -3.66
CA TRP A 5 10.91 51.34 -4.39
C TRP A 5 11.20 49.86 -4.16
N SER A 6 10.59 49.41 -3.07
CA SER A 6 10.55 48.05 -2.58
C SER A 6 9.93 47.10 -3.60
N ARG A 7 10.77 46.18 -4.11
CA ARG A 7 10.49 44.74 -4.15
C ARG A 7 9.09 44.34 -4.60
N VAL A 8 8.82 44.45 -5.91
CA VAL A 8 7.74 43.67 -6.56
C VAL A 8 8.38 42.68 -7.52
N TRP A 9 9.16 41.75 -6.97
CA TRP A 9 9.55 40.53 -7.66
C TRP A 9 9.49 39.40 -6.64
N LEU A 10 8.86 38.29 -7.01
CA LEU A 10 8.69 37.05 -6.26
C LEU A 10 7.71 37.10 -5.08
N ALA A 11 6.42 37.08 -5.39
CA ALA A 11 5.43 36.39 -4.55
C ALA A 11 4.57 35.44 -5.39
N LEU A 12 5.20 34.69 -6.30
CA LEU A 12 4.52 33.67 -7.10
C LEU A 12 5.36 32.39 -7.17
N LEU A 13 5.58 31.72 -6.03
CA LEU A 13 6.01 30.30 -5.99
C LEU A 13 6.13 29.78 -4.56
N LEU A 14 5.03 29.70 -3.81
CA LEU A 14 5.05 28.96 -2.53
C LEU A 14 3.75 28.25 -2.18
N CYS A 15 2.91 27.99 -3.20
CA CYS A 15 1.82 27.02 -3.08
C CYS A 15 1.55 26.40 -4.46
N GLY A 16 2.55 25.75 -5.04
CA GLY A 16 2.24 24.74 -6.06
C GLY A 16 1.45 23.63 -5.34
N PRO A 17 0.35 23.11 -5.90
CA PRO A 17 -0.33 21.98 -5.27
C PRO A 17 0.69 20.87 -5.13
N ALA A 18 0.95 20.43 -3.90
CA ALA A 18 1.65 19.18 -3.68
C ALA A 18 0.76 18.10 -4.32
N VAL A 19 1.10 17.69 -5.53
CA VAL A 19 0.51 16.50 -6.13
C VAL A 19 1.03 15.35 -5.27
N VAL A 20 0.25 14.95 -4.28
CA VAL A 20 0.50 13.73 -3.53
C VAL A 20 0.24 12.60 -4.51
N LEU A 21 1.28 12.21 -5.24
CA LEU A 21 1.27 11.09 -6.17
C LEU A 21 1.27 9.81 -5.33
N GLY A 22 0.09 9.47 -4.81
CA GLY A 22 -0.14 8.17 -4.19
C GLY A 22 0.09 7.07 -5.21
N LYS A 23 0.80 6.01 -4.82
CA LYS A 23 1.00 4.84 -5.69
C LYS A 23 -0.36 4.18 -5.94
N TYR A 24 -0.72 4.02 -7.21
CA TYR A 24 -1.94 3.29 -7.59
C TYR A 24 -1.67 1.79 -7.61
N TYR A 25 -2.39 1.05 -6.76
CA TYR A 25 -2.25 -0.40 -6.60
C TYR A 25 -3.31 -1.21 -7.37
N GLY A 26 -4.23 -0.54 -8.06
CA GLY A 26 -5.37 -1.16 -8.73
C GLY A 26 -6.70 -0.94 -8.00
N LYS A 27 -7.72 -1.75 -8.32
CA LYS A 27 -9.05 -1.66 -7.68
C LYS A 27 -9.02 -2.31 -6.31
N LEU A 28 -9.45 -1.60 -5.27
CA LEU A 28 -9.62 -2.19 -3.94
C LEU A 28 -10.69 -3.30 -3.99
N ILE A 29 -10.33 -4.49 -3.51
CA ILE A 29 -11.25 -5.61 -3.30
C ILE A 29 -11.79 -5.57 -1.88
N GLY A 30 -10.92 -5.35 -0.90
CA GLY A 30 -11.29 -5.24 0.51
C GLY A 30 -10.10 -5.37 1.46
N ASP A 31 -10.41 -5.40 2.75
CA ASP A 31 -9.45 -5.63 3.83
C ASP A 31 -9.35 -7.13 4.17
N LEU A 32 -8.14 -7.60 4.48
CA LEU A 32 -7.95 -8.94 5.05
C LEU A 32 -8.60 -9.02 6.42
N GLN A 33 -9.34 -10.11 6.66
CA GLN A 33 -9.97 -10.37 7.95
C GLN A 33 -8.98 -11.12 8.85
N SER A 34 -8.77 -10.60 10.07
CA SER A 34 -7.93 -11.25 11.07
C SER A 34 -8.77 -12.19 11.93
N ASN A 35 -8.56 -13.51 11.77
CA ASN A 35 -9.13 -14.51 12.69
C ASN A 35 -8.10 -15.01 13.73
N ALA A 36 -6.81 -14.87 13.44
CA ALA A 36 -5.69 -15.23 14.32
C ALA A 36 -4.41 -14.52 13.85
N HIS A 37 -3.36 -14.52 14.69
CA HIS A 37 -2.00 -14.09 14.35
C HIS A 37 -1.86 -12.68 13.73
N GLY A 38 -2.78 -11.78 14.08
CA GLY A 38 -2.72 -10.36 13.74
C GLY A 38 -2.74 -10.04 12.23
N VAL A 39 -3.24 -10.94 11.39
CA VAL A 39 -3.23 -10.77 9.93
C VAL A 39 -4.01 -9.53 9.50
N LYS A 40 -3.34 -8.60 8.81
CA LYS A 40 -3.94 -7.35 8.33
C LYS A 40 -3.36 -6.94 6.99
N GLY A 41 -4.07 -6.05 6.31
CA GLY A 41 -3.66 -5.48 5.02
C GLY A 41 -4.85 -5.29 4.08
N LYS A 42 -4.59 -4.65 2.94
CA LYS A 42 -5.58 -4.39 1.89
C LYS A 42 -5.26 -5.20 0.65
N VAL A 43 -6.29 -5.75 0.02
CA VAL A 43 -6.16 -6.51 -1.24
C VAL A 43 -6.65 -5.66 -2.40
N TYR A 44 -5.80 -5.49 -3.40
CA TYR A 44 -6.09 -4.78 -4.64
C TYR A 44 -6.00 -5.74 -5.83
N ALA A 45 -6.89 -5.57 -6.81
CA ALA A 45 -6.73 -6.13 -8.15
C ALA A 45 -5.81 -5.21 -8.96
N ALA A 46 -4.52 -5.52 -8.99
CA ALA A 46 -3.52 -4.76 -9.75
C ALA A 46 -3.74 -4.88 -11.26
N ASN A 47 -4.14 -6.08 -11.72
CA ASN A 47 -4.62 -6.34 -13.07
C ASN A 47 -5.53 -7.60 -13.06
N SER A 48 -5.87 -8.14 -14.24
CA SER A 48 -6.78 -9.29 -14.38
C SER A 48 -6.28 -10.61 -13.78
N THR A 49 -4.98 -10.75 -13.54
CA THR A 49 -4.37 -11.98 -13.03
C THR A 49 -3.45 -11.76 -11.83
N THR A 50 -3.35 -10.52 -11.35
CA THR A 50 -2.44 -10.14 -10.26
C THR A 50 -3.21 -9.46 -9.14
N LEU A 51 -3.11 -10.04 -7.95
CA LEU A 51 -3.53 -9.39 -6.71
C LEU A 51 -2.31 -8.77 -6.03
N GLN A 52 -2.50 -7.60 -5.44
CA GLN A 52 -1.48 -6.91 -4.66
C GLN A 52 -1.99 -6.71 -3.23
N LEU A 53 -1.20 -7.20 -2.28
CA LEU A 53 -1.42 -6.95 -0.87
C LEU A 53 -0.59 -5.73 -0.46
N VAL A 54 -1.25 -4.75 0.17
CA VAL A 54 -0.63 -3.49 0.63
C VAL A 54 -0.79 -3.39 2.13
N ASP A 55 0.26 -2.94 2.82
CA ASP A 55 0.36 -2.89 4.28
C ASP A 55 0.05 -4.25 4.92
N PHE A 56 0.50 -5.31 4.25
CA PHE A 56 0.36 -6.68 4.73
C PHE A 56 1.26 -6.93 5.94
N SER A 57 0.70 -7.54 6.97
CA SER A 57 1.43 -7.94 8.17
C SER A 57 0.73 -9.10 8.86
N TYR A 58 1.53 -9.98 9.45
CA TYR A 58 1.17 -10.98 10.43
C TYR A 58 2.24 -10.95 11.53
N ASP A 59 1.97 -11.52 12.70
CA ASP A 59 2.84 -11.38 13.87
C ASP A 59 4.00 -12.38 13.96
N GLY A 60 4.10 -13.32 13.01
CA GLY A 60 5.14 -14.35 12.98
C GLY A 60 5.07 -15.36 14.14
N SER A 61 3.98 -15.40 14.91
CA SER A 61 3.90 -16.23 16.12
C SER A 61 3.49 -17.68 15.85
N ALA A 62 3.19 -18.03 14.60
CA ALA A 62 2.83 -19.38 14.21
C ALA A 62 4.10 -20.22 13.99
N SER A 63 4.15 -21.44 14.51
CA SER A 63 5.33 -22.30 14.37
C SER A 63 5.58 -22.70 12.91
N GLU A 64 4.51 -22.85 12.12
CA GLU A 64 4.54 -23.04 10.67
C GLU A 64 3.36 -22.26 10.08
N ALA A 65 3.64 -21.27 9.24
CA ALA A 65 2.61 -20.51 8.52
C ALA A 65 2.77 -20.70 7.01
N TYR A 66 1.62 -20.72 6.33
CA TYR A 66 1.53 -20.76 4.88
C TYR A 66 0.49 -19.76 4.41
N PHE A 67 0.74 -19.14 3.26
CA PHE A 67 -0.24 -18.35 2.54
C PHE A 67 -0.86 -19.20 1.43
N ALA A 68 -2.16 -19.43 1.50
CA ALA A 68 -2.90 -20.09 0.43
C ALA A 68 -3.46 -19.05 -0.55
N ALA A 69 -3.12 -19.18 -1.83
CA ALA A 69 -3.69 -18.35 -2.90
C ALA A 69 -4.27 -19.26 -3.99
N GLY A 70 -5.50 -18.99 -4.41
CA GLY A 70 -6.19 -19.88 -5.33
C GLY A 70 -7.58 -19.43 -5.71
N THR A 71 -8.23 -20.26 -6.52
CA THR A 71 -9.65 -20.13 -6.84
C THR A 71 -10.41 -21.26 -6.14
N SER A 72 -11.73 -21.30 -6.33
CA SER A 72 -12.55 -22.42 -5.84
C SER A 72 -12.14 -23.79 -6.41
N GLN A 73 -11.35 -23.83 -7.48
CA GLN A 73 -10.90 -25.06 -8.14
C GLN A 73 -9.53 -25.56 -7.66
N GLY A 74 -8.79 -24.76 -6.88
CA GLY A 74 -7.47 -25.13 -6.43
C GLY A 74 -6.70 -23.96 -5.83
N SER A 75 -5.75 -24.28 -4.95
CA SER A 75 -4.88 -23.32 -4.29
C SER A 75 -3.43 -23.77 -4.31
N VAL A 76 -2.53 -22.80 -4.27
CA VAL A 76 -1.10 -22.96 -4.06
C VAL A 76 -0.78 -22.45 -2.66
N PHE A 77 0.02 -23.21 -1.93
CA PHE A 77 0.57 -22.80 -0.65
C PHE A 77 1.94 -22.18 -0.87
N LEU A 78 2.14 -21.00 -0.28
CA LEU A 78 3.40 -20.28 -0.26
C LEU A 78 3.91 -20.33 1.18
N SER A 79 5.14 -20.82 1.37
CA SER A 79 5.77 -20.80 2.68
C SER A 79 6.03 -19.36 3.14
N ASP A 80 5.89 -19.15 4.45
CA ASP A 80 6.40 -18.00 5.21
C ASP A 80 7.95 -17.88 5.05
N GLU A 81 8.54 -16.72 5.36
CA GLU A 81 10.00 -16.55 5.50
C GLU A 81 10.71 -17.59 6.39
N ASN A 82 9.99 -18.24 7.30
CA ASN A 82 10.49 -19.28 8.19
C ASN A 82 10.62 -20.66 7.51
N GLY A 83 10.20 -20.79 6.25
CA GLY A 83 10.63 -21.89 5.38
C GLY A 83 10.05 -23.26 5.70
N GLY A 84 8.75 -23.34 6.01
CA GLY A 84 8.00 -24.60 6.09
C GLY A 84 7.97 -25.38 4.78
#